data_AF-A0A9D1X433-F1
#
_entry.id   AF-A0A9D1X433-F1
#
_cell.length_a   1.000
_cell.length_b   1.000
_cell.length_c   1.000
_cell.angle_alpha   90.00
_cell.angle_beta   90.00
_cell.angle_gamma   90.00
#
_symmetry.space_group_name_H-M   'P 1'
#
loop_
_entity.id
_entity.type
_entity.pdbx_description
1 polymer ?
#
loop_
_entity_poly.entity_id
_entity_poly.type
_entity_poly.pdbx_seq_one_letter_code
_entity_poly.pdbx_strand_id
1 'polypeptide(L)'
;MKLAKRVIIGMLTATMLFSAMPASIPDMLQMPVMVEASETAEIEPKADVVYWMYRVLSDGTIQKRRWNATRGYWVDPDWIDVN
;
A
#
# COMPACT_ATOMS: atom_id res chain seq x y z
N MET A 1 16.58 10.60 -38.52
CA MET A 1 17.36 9.64 -37.71
C MET A 1 16.56 9.30 -36.46
N LYS A 2 15.83 8.19 -36.50
CA LYS A 2 14.87 7.72 -35.48
C LYS A 2 15.59 6.84 -34.45
N LEU A 3 16.46 7.41 -33.62
CA LEU A 3 17.33 6.60 -32.74
C LEU A 3 17.55 7.15 -31.32
N ALA A 4 16.72 8.07 -30.82
CA ALA A 4 16.96 8.68 -29.50
C ALA A 4 15.70 8.81 -28.61
N LYS A 5 14.66 8.01 -28.85
CA LYS A 5 13.44 7.99 -28.02
C LYS A 5 12.94 6.57 -27.80
N ARG A 6 13.86 5.65 -27.52
CA ARG A 6 13.53 4.29 -27.10
C ARG A 6 14.28 4.00 -25.83
N VAL A 7 13.51 3.80 -24.76
CA VAL A 7 13.88 3.03 -23.59
C VAL A 7 14.93 3.68 -22.69
N ILE A 8 14.48 4.53 -21.77
CA ILE A 8 15.07 4.56 -20.42
C ILE A 8 13.89 4.39 -19.45
N ILE A 9 13.44 3.14 -19.40
CA ILE A 9 12.49 2.61 -18.44
C ILE A 9 13.21 2.58 -17.09
N GLY A 10 12.53 3.11 -16.07
CA GLY A 10 13.04 3.21 -14.72
C GLY A 10 13.41 1.86 -14.12
N MET A 11 14.57 1.81 -13.49
CA MET A 11 15.00 0.70 -12.66
C MET A 11 15.42 1.28 -11.30
N LEU A 12 14.41 1.61 -10.49
CA LEU A 12 14.56 1.83 -9.05
C LEU A 12 14.37 0.48 -8.37
N THR A 13 15.41 -0.35 -8.38
CA THR A 13 15.45 -1.54 -7.54
C THR A 13 15.68 -1.11 -6.09
N ALA A 14 14.62 -1.06 -5.31
CA ALA A 14 14.68 -0.94 -3.86
C ALA A 14 15.18 -2.27 -3.28
N THR A 15 16.48 -2.39 -3.04
CA THR A 15 17.07 -3.49 -2.27
C THR A 15 16.81 -3.26 -0.77
N MET A 16 15.64 -3.68 -0.30
CA MET A 16 15.43 -3.94 1.12
C MET A 16 16.06 -5.30 1.46
N LEU A 17 17.27 -5.30 2.02
CA LEU A 17 17.81 -6.45 2.75
C LEU A 17 17.61 -6.18 4.25
N PHE A 18 16.45 -6.57 4.76
CA PHE A 18 16.22 -6.69 6.20
C PHE A 18 16.64 -8.11 6.60
N SER A 19 17.88 -8.30 7.04
CA SER A 19 18.32 -9.58 7.62
C SER A 19 17.75 -9.70 9.03
N ALA A 20 16.60 -10.37 9.18
CA ALA A 20 16.11 -10.80 10.47
C ALA A 20 16.90 -12.04 10.93
N MET A 21 17.79 -11.89 11.90
CA MET A 21 18.28 -13.03 12.68
C MET A 21 17.22 -13.42 13.71
N PRO A 22 16.79 -14.69 13.80
CA PRO A 22 16.08 -15.16 14.98
C PRO A 22 17.12 -15.40 16.09
N ALA A 23 17.17 -14.53 17.10
CA ALA A 23 17.79 -14.89 18.36
C ALA A 23 16.89 -15.93 19.03
N SER A 24 17.35 -17.19 19.10
CA SER A 24 16.67 -18.25 19.82
C SER A 24 16.57 -17.87 21.31
N ILE A 25 15.35 -17.63 21.78
CA ILE A 25 15.05 -17.42 23.21
C ILE A 25 15.08 -18.80 23.88
N PRO A 26 15.90 -19.01 24.94
CA PRO A 26 15.86 -20.26 25.68
C PRO A 26 14.49 -20.46 26.34
N ASP A 27 13.95 -21.65 26.11
CA ASP A 27 12.67 -22.15 26.60
C ASP A 27 12.77 -22.38 28.12
N MET A 28 12.57 -21.33 28.90
CA MET A 28 12.50 -21.44 30.36
C MET A 28 11.40 -20.53 30.90
N LEU A 29 10.41 -21.19 31.53
CA LEU A 29 9.26 -20.68 32.28
C LEU A 29 7.95 -20.51 31.48
N GLN A 30 7.44 -21.63 30.96
CA GLN A 30 6.03 -21.77 30.62
C GLN A 30 5.17 -21.76 31.89
N MET A 31 4.78 -20.57 32.34
CA MET A 31 3.63 -20.40 33.22
C MET A 31 2.37 -20.27 32.34
N PRO A 32 1.31 -21.07 32.54
CA PRO A 32 0.07 -20.87 31.82
C PRO A 32 -0.62 -19.63 32.39
N VAL A 33 -0.28 -18.45 31.88
CA VAL A 33 -1.16 -17.29 32.01
C VAL A 33 -2.34 -17.59 31.08
N MET A 34 -3.47 -17.98 31.67
CA MET A 34 -4.76 -17.92 30.98
C MET A 34 -5.02 -16.46 30.65
N VAL A 35 -4.68 -16.06 29.42
CA VAL A 35 -5.21 -14.84 28.83
C VAL A 35 -6.63 -15.19 28.43
N GLU A 36 -7.58 -14.93 29.31
CA GLU A 36 -8.96 -14.73 28.89
C GLU A 36 -8.96 -13.52 27.96
N ALA A 37 -8.82 -13.78 26.66
CA ALA A 37 -9.01 -12.79 25.61
C ALA A 37 -10.53 -12.53 25.47
N SER A 38 -11.10 -11.99 26.53
CA SER A 38 -12.46 -11.44 26.58
C SER A 38 -12.39 -9.94 26.32
N GLU A 39 -11.62 -9.51 25.31
CA GLU A 39 -11.69 -8.16 24.79
C GLU A 39 -12.48 -8.22 23.50
N THR A 40 -13.80 -8.16 23.63
CA THR A 40 -14.67 -7.65 22.59
C THR A 40 -14.24 -6.20 22.36
N ALA A 41 -13.16 -5.99 21.62
CA ALA A 41 -12.75 -4.66 21.20
C ALA A 41 -13.91 -4.11 20.38
N GLU A 42 -14.64 -3.14 20.93
CA GLU A 42 -15.64 -2.39 20.19
C GLU A 42 -14.92 -1.65 19.07
N ILE A 43 -14.91 -2.27 17.88
CA ILE A 43 -14.37 -1.65 16.68
C ILE A 43 -15.37 -0.56 16.30
N GLU A 44 -15.12 0.67 16.73
CA GLU A 44 -15.90 1.82 16.29
C GLU A 44 -15.79 1.96 14.76
N PRO A 45 -16.92 2.00 14.04
CA PRO A 45 -16.88 2.16 12.59
C PRO A 45 -16.36 3.55 12.24
N LYS A 46 -15.12 3.64 11.77
CA LYS A 46 -14.56 4.86 11.18
C LYS A 46 -14.87 4.91 9.69
N ALA A 47 -15.28 6.08 9.20
CA ALA A 47 -15.46 6.29 7.77
C ALA A 47 -14.12 6.18 7.02
N ASP A 48 -14.17 5.57 5.83
CA ASP A 48 -13.02 5.51 4.92
C ASP A 48 -12.67 6.91 4.38
N VAL A 49 -11.38 7.21 4.26
CA VAL A 49 -10.89 8.44 3.66
C VAL A 49 -10.55 8.17 2.20
N VAL A 50 -11.27 8.83 1.30
CA VAL A 50 -11.13 8.66 -0.16
C VAL A 50 -10.70 9.97 -0.81
N TYR A 51 -9.60 9.93 -1.56
CA TYR A 51 -9.03 11.08 -2.29
C TYR A 51 -9.21 10.95 -3.79
N TRP A 52 -9.19 12.08 -4.49
CA TRP A 52 -9.01 12.13 -5.94
C TRP A 52 -7.53 12.23 -6.29
N MET A 53 -7.04 11.25 -7.01
CA MET A 53 -5.69 11.24 -7.58
C MET A 53 -5.78 11.68 -9.03
N TYR A 54 -4.88 12.56 -9.45
CA TYR A 54 -4.83 13.09 -10.81
C TYR A 54 -3.54 12.65 -11.50
N ARG A 55 -3.62 12.43 -12.81
CA ARG A 55 -2.47 12.23 -13.68
C ARG A 55 -2.67 12.94 -15.01
N VAL A 56 -1.57 13.27 -15.67
CA VAL A 56 -1.56 13.85 -17.02
C VAL A 56 -0.92 12.83 -17.95
N LEU A 57 -1.63 12.46 -19.01
CA LEU A 57 -1.12 11.58 -20.05
C LEU A 57 -0.24 12.35 -21.06
N SER A 58 0.51 11.63 -21.88
CA SER A 58 1.43 12.23 -22.86
C SER A 58 0.75 13.07 -23.94
N ASP A 59 -0.54 12.82 -24.19
CA ASP A 59 -1.39 13.57 -25.12
C ASP A 59 -2.01 14.83 -24.48
N GLY A 60 -1.76 15.07 -23.19
CA GLY A 60 -2.32 16.19 -22.43
C GLY A 60 -3.65 15.87 -21.74
N THR A 61 -4.20 14.67 -21.91
CA THR A 61 -5.44 14.26 -21.26
C THR A 61 -5.24 14.17 -19.74
N ILE A 62 -6.07 14.87 -18.98
CA ILE A 62 -6.09 14.80 -17.52
C ILE A 62 -7.02 13.66 -17.11
N GLN A 63 -6.54 12.77 -16.26
CA GLN A 63 -7.35 11.69 -15.71
C GLN A 63 -7.39 11.76 -14.20
N LYS A 64 -8.51 11.35 -13.62
CA LYS A 64 -8.70 11.22 -12.18
C LYS A 64 -9.15 9.81 -11.78
N ARG A 65 -8.77 9.38 -10.59
CA ARG A 65 -9.20 8.11 -9.99
C ARG A 65 -9.24 8.20 -8.48
N ARG A 66 -10.18 7.50 -7.83
CA ARG A 66 -10.34 7.53 -6.37
C ARG A 66 -9.42 6.54 -5.65
N TRP A 67 -8.65 7.04 -4.69
CA TRP A 67 -7.79 6.26 -3.81
C TRP A 67 -8.38 6.20 -2.40
N ASN A 68 -8.62 5.00 -1.87
CA ASN A 68 -8.98 4.79 -0.47
C ASN A 68 -7.69 4.72 0.37
N ALA A 69 -7.39 5.79 1.11
CA ALA A 69 -6.20 5.85 1.94
C ALA A 69 -6.31 5.01 3.22
N THR A 70 -7.54 4.79 3.71
CA THR A 70 -7.77 3.93 4.88
C THR A 70 -7.45 2.47 4.58
N ARG A 71 -7.79 1.99 3.39
CA ARG A 71 -7.69 0.57 3.01
C ARG A 71 -6.58 0.27 2.01
N GLY A 72 -5.95 1.29 1.43
CA GLY A 72 -4.81 1.13 0.52
C GLY A 72 -5.17 0.55 -0.85
N TYR A 73 -6.33 0.89 -1.42
CA TYR A 73 -6.72 0.43 -2.76
C TYR A 73 -7.41 1.49 -3.60
N TRP A 74 -7.41 1.26 -4.93
CA TRP A 74 -8.17 2.07 -5.89
C TRP A 74 -9.65 1.71 -5.85
N VAL A 75 -10.50 2.68 -5.50
CA VAL A 75 -11.95 2.46 -5.37
C VAL A 75 -12.59 2.15 -6.73
N ASP A 76 -12.16 2.87 -7.76
CA ASP A 76 -12.65 2.69 -9.13
C ASP A 76 -11.72 1.73 -9.89
N PRO A 77 -12.26 0.88 -10.80
CA PRO A 77 -11.46 -0.07 -11.58
C PRO A 77 -10.55 0.60 -12.61
N ASP A 78 -11.01 1.71 -13.20
CA ASP A 78 -10.32 2.44 -14.26
C ASP A 78 -10.16 3.93 -13.93
N TRP A 79 -9.29 4.60 -14.69
CA TRP A 79 -9.14 6.05 -14.64
C TRP A 79 -10.25 6.73 -15.43
N ILE A 80 -10.71 7.88 -14.96
CA ILE A 80 -11.78 8.68 -15.58
C ILE A 80 -11.16 9.91 -16.22
N ASP A 81 -11.42 10.13 -17.51
CA ASP A 81 -11.01 11.35 -18.21
C ASP A 81 -11.73 12.57 -17.64
N VAL A 82 -10.96 13.63 -17.38
CA VAL A 82 -11.45 14.95 -16.99
C VAL A 82 -11.57 15.76 -18.28
N ASN A 83 -12.64 15.52 -19.01
CA ASN A 83 -12.99 16.28 -20.21
C ASN A 83 -13.75 17.56 -19.86
#